data_AF-A0A7S1WQY9-F1
#
_entry.id   AF-A0A7S1WQY9-F1
#
_cell.length_a   1.000
_cell.length_b   1.000
_cell.length_c   1.000
_cell.angle_alpha   90.00
_cell.angle_beta   90.00
_cell.angle_gamma   90.00
#
_symmetry.space_group_name_H-M   'P 1'
#
loop_
_entity.id
_entity.type
_entity.pdbx_description
1 polymer ?
#
loop_
_entity_poly.entity_id
_entity_poly.type
_entity_poly.pdbx_seq_one_letter_code
_entity_poly.pdbx_strand_id
1 'polypeptide(L)'
;MAGAGTRCAICFEGLGQGIELPCSCKVDYCLQCWDKALAKSFNACAKPRCPTCRSPVRVDFDAQTGNLIFTAESDDEDADQTRRRISELMAPIQVRRLEDFGAIHPLDEEASQGGVTAASSFAGRLAESRELPRCVCGCGLERVSLRERARRFFVQAGQWLDSERLAPVLAQGLVRIVCDLCGEPLDLEQPFVWVCERGDSTIKHATSNDICTRCLVRHAWGVEEQLEATEEPLPKEPEPERPSP
;
A
#
# COMPACT_ATOMS: atom_id res chain seq x y z
N MET A 1 -10.40 31.09 31.42
CA MET A 1 -10.16 31.77 30.13
C MET A 1 -9.72 30.71 29.14
N ALA A 2 -10.59 30.31 28.21
CA ALA A 2 -10.20 29.39 27.14
C ALA A 2 -9.26 30.14 26.20
N GLY A 3 -7.99 29.74 26.16
CA GLY A 3 -7.03 30.29 25.20
C GLY A 3 -7.58 30.15 23.79
N ALA A 4 -7.37 31.16 22.94
CA ALA A 4 -7.80 31.12 21.56
C ALA A 4 -7.27 29.83 20.91
N GLY A 5 -8.16 28.85 20.73
CA GLY A 5 -7.78 27.53 20.24
C GLY A 5 -7.17 27.65 18.85
N THR A 6 -5.99 27.07 18.67
CA THR A 6 -5.37 26.89 17.35
C THR A 6 -6.36 26.18 16.41
N ARG A 7 -6.51 26.68 15.19
CA ARG A 7 -7.42 26.13 14.18
C ARG A 7 -6.63 25.58 13.01
N CYS A 8 -7.13 24.50 12.40
CA CYS A 8 -6.53 23.96 11.19
C CYS A 8 -6.55 24.99 10.06
N ALA A 9 -5.42 25.23 9.40
CA ALA A 9 -5.32 26.15 8.27
C ALA A 9 -6.06 25.67 6.99
N ILE A 10 -6.55 24.43 6.96
CA ILE A 10 -7.26 23.84 5.80
C ILE A 10 -8.76 23.73 6.07
N CYS A 11 -9.19 23.03 7.14
CA CYS A 11 -10.62 22.87 7.44
C CYS A 11 -11.18 23.92 8.41
N PHE A 12 -10.33 24.77 9.00
CA PHE A 12 -10.71 25.79 10.00
C PHE A 12 -11.34 25.26 11.29
N GLU A 13 -11.32 23.94 11.51
CA GLU A 13 -11.79 23.30 12.74
C GLU A 13 -10.80 23.52 13.89
N GLY A 14 -11.31 23.54 15.12
CA GLY A 14 -10.49 23.66 16.33
C GLY A 14 -9.62 22.42 16.53
N LEU A 15 -8.35 22.65 16.92
CA LEU A 15 -7.39 21.57 17.16
C LEU A 15 -7.32 21.27 18.65
N GLY A 16 -7.43 19.99 19.00
CA GLY A 16 -7.01 19.51 20.33
C GLY A 16 -5.49 19.48 20.44
N GLN A 17 -4.83 18.88 19.45
CA GLN A 17 -3.38 18.85 19.31
C GLN A 17 -3.03 19.09 17.83
N GLY A 18 -2.18 20.08 17.55
CA GLY A 18 -1.64 20.34 16.22
C GLY A 18 -0.55 19.33 15.85
N ILE A 19 -0.21 19.25 14.56
CA ILE A 19 0.94 18.50 14.08
C ILE A 19 2.21 19.34 14.28
N GLU A 20 3.25 18.73 14.86
CA GLU A 20 4.58 19.33 14.87
C GLU A 20 5.15 19.31 13.45
N LEU A 21 5.32 20.50 12.87
CA LEU A 21 5.79 20.62 11.49
C LEU A 21 7.30 20.43 11.42
N PRO A 22 7.81 19.66 10.45
CA PRO A 22 9.26 19.49 10.25
C PRO A 22 9.93 20.72 9.61
N CYS A 23 9.17 21.78 9.32
CA CYS A 23 9.66 23.01 8.70
C CYS A 23 9.36 24.24 9.59
N SER A 24 9.91 25.40 9.24
CA SER A 24 9.77 26.64 10.02
C SER A 24 8.39 27.32 9.96
N CYS A 25 7.40 26.69 9.33
CA CYS A 25 6.04 27.21 9.23
C CYS A 25 5.39 27.37 10.62
N LYS A 26 4.56 28.41 10.77
CA LYS A 26 3.83 28.74 12.01
C LYS A 26 2.32 28.57 11.85
N VAL A 27 1.91 27.65 10.97
CA VAL A 27 0.51 27.30 10.74
C VAL A 27 0.22 25.95 11.36
N ASP A 28 -1.00 25.76 11.85
CA ASP A 28 -1.42 24.49 12.43
C ASP A 28 -2.31 23.70 11.47
N TYR A 29 -2.17 22.38 11.47
CA TYR A 29 -3.05 21.48 10.74
C TYR A 29 -3.57 20.38 11.67
N CYS A 30 -4.79 19.90 11.40
CA CYS A 30 -5.22 18.63 11.96
C CYS A 30 -4.52 17.48 11.20
N LEU A 31 -4.35 16.33 11.86
CA LEU A 31 -3.68 15.16 11.26
C LEU A 31 -4.32 14.77 9.92
N GLN A 32 -5.65 14.80 9.83
CA GLN A 32 -6.36 14.40 8.61
C GLN A 32 -6.07 15.32 7.42
N CYS A 33 -6.05 16.64 7.63
CA CYS A 33 -5.76 17.59 6.57
C CYS A 33 -4.28 17.57 6.17
N TRP A 34 -3.38 17.40 7.14
CA TRP A 34 -1.96 17.24 6.90
C TRP A 34 -1.67 15.98 6.06
N ASP A 35 -2.16 14.83 6.50
CA ASP A 35 -2.03 13.53 5.83
C ASP A 35 -2.55 13.57 4.38
N LYS A 36 -3.77 14.07 4.18
CA LYS A 36 -4.36 14.26 2.84
C LYS A 36 -3.52 15.17 1.95
N ALA A 37 -2.96 16.24 2.49
CA ALA A 37 -2.18 17.18 1.70
C ALA A 37 -0.81 16.61 1.33
N LEU A 38 -0.18 15.83 2.22
CA LEU A 38 1.04 15.07 1.91
C LEU A 38 0.78 14.04 0.82
N ALA A 39 -0.30 13.26 0.92
CA ALA A 39 -0.71 12.28 -0.08
C ALA A 39 -0.87 12.92 -1.47
N LYS A 40 -1.61 14.04 -1.53
CA LYS A 40 -1.79 14.79 -2.78
C LYS A 40 -0.48 15.31 -3.36
N SER A 41 0.41 15.84 -2.52
CA SER A 41 1.73 16.30 -2.98
C SER A 41 2.56 15.15 -3.53
N PHE A 42 2.55 14.01 -2.83
CA PHE A 42 3.26 12.81 -3.25
C PHE A 42 2.74 12.28 -4.59
N ASN A 43 1.42 12.21 -4.76
CA ASN A 43 0.83 11.74 -6.02
C ASN A 43 1.09 12.73 -7.18
N ALA A 44 1.16 14.03 -6.90
CA ALA A 44 1.38 15.04 -7.94
C ALA A 44 2.86 15.16 -8.37
N CYS A 45 3.80 15.11 -7.43
CA CYS A 45 5.22 15.40 -7.70
C CYS A 45 6.20 14.37 -7.14
N ALA A 46 5.71 13.17 -6.78
CA ALA A 46 6.50 12.07 -6.23
C ALA A 46 7.21 12.42 -4.90
N LYS A 47 6.82 13.52 -4.24
CA LYS A 47 7.42 13.99 -2.98
C LYS A 47 6.36 14.53 -2.02
N PRO A 48 6.31 14.07 -0.77
CA PRO A 48 5.44 14.66 0.24
C PRO A 48 6.00 16.05 0.57
N ARG A 49 5.14 17.09 0.60
CA ARG A 49 5.57 18.46 0.86
C ARG A 49 4.60 19.19 1.77
N CYS A 50 5.15 20.08 2.60
CA CYS A 50 4.35 20.98 3.43
C CYS A 50 3.35 21.78 2.55
N PRO A 51 2.05 21.86 2.90
CA PRO A 51 1.06 22.57 2.08
C PRO A 51 1.31 24.08 1.97
N THR A 52 2.02 24.66 2.95
CA THR A 52 2.34 26.10 2.99
C THR A 52 3.67 26.41 2.31
N CYS A 53 4.81 25.96 2.84
CA CYS A 53 6.13 26.34 2.29
C CYS A 53 6.64 25.41 1.19
N ARG A 54 5.95 24.30 0.91
CA ARG A 54 6.36 23.26 -0.06
C ARG A 54 7.70 22.59 0.24
N SER A 55 8.28 22.79 1.44
CA SER A 55 9.46 22.05 1.87
C SER A 55 9.18 20.54 1.85
N PRO A 56 10.13 19.71 1.36
CA PRO A 56 10.04 18.26 1.40
C PRO A 56 9.84 17.73 2.82
N VAL A 57 9.03 16.68 2.94
CA VAL A 57 8.69 16.04 4.22
C VAL A 57 8.91 14.55 4.08
N ARG A 58 9.83 14.02 4.89
CA ARG A 58 10.01 12.59 5.04
C ARG A 58 8.90 12.07 5.94
N VAL A 59 8.25 11.01 5.48
CA VAL A 59 7.19 10.33 6.20
C VAL A 59 7.67 8.94 6.55
N ASP A 60 7.77 8.67 7.84
CA ASP A 60 8.06 7.36 8.41
C ASP A 60 6.84 6.86 9.19
N PHE A 61 6.82 5.57 9.52
CA PHE A 61 5.76 4.95 10.30
C PHE A 61 6.36 4.23 11.50
N ASP A 62 5.86 4.57 12.69
CA ASP A 62 6.23 3.88 13.91
C ASP A 62 5.28 2.71 14.17
N ALA A 63 5.79 1.50 13.98
CA ALA A 63 5.02 0.28 14.20
C ALA A 63 4.62 0.10 15.68
N GLN A 64 5.36 0.64 16.65
CA GLN A 64 5.03 0.48 18.07
C GLN A 64 3.79 1.30 18.43
N THR A 65 3.73 2.54 17.95
CA THR A 65 2.63 3.46 18.29
C THR A 65 1.52 3.50 17.23
N GLY A 66 1.77 2.99 16.02
CA GLY A 66 0.86 3.06 14.88
C GLY A 66 0.74 4.45 14.24
N ASN A 67 1.65 5.37 14.62
CA ASN A 67 1.63 6.78 14.22
C ASN A 67 2.59 7.07 13.06
N LEU A 68 2.27 8.12 12.32
CA LEU A 68 3.19 8.69 11.32
C LEU A 68 4.21 9.59 12.02
N ILE A 69 5.46 9.47 11.62
CA ILE A 69 6.54 10.37 12.02
C ILE A 69 6.87 11.25 10.81
N PHE A 70 6.93 12.56 11.05
CA PHE A 70 7.25 13.55 10.02
C PHE A 70 8.58 14.20 10.34
N THR A 71 9.52 14.12 9.41
CA THR A 71 10.85 14.75 9.53
C THR A 71 11.16 15.59 8.30
N ALA A 72 12.11 16.52 8.44
CA ALA A 72 12.57 17.30 7.29
C ALA A 72 13.34 16.36 6.36
N GLU A 73 13.01 16.36 5.08
CA GLU A 73 13.72 15.57 4.07
C GLU A 73 14.85 16.43 3.46
N SER A 74 16.09 16.00 3.66
CA SER A 74 17.29 16.62 3.08
C SER A 74 17.74 15.95 1.79
N ASP A 75 17.32 14.70 1.57
CA ASP A 75 17.89 13.82 0.56
C ASP A 75 16.97 13.73 -0.66
N ASP A 76 17.55 13.47 -1.82
CA ASP A 76 16.80 13.25 -3.07
C ASP A 76 16.42 11.77 -3.20
N GLU A 77 15.63 11.26 -2.23
CA GLU A 77 15.01 9.93 -2.36
C GLU A 77 14.05 9.96 -3.56
N ASP A 78 14.13 8.94 -4.42
CA ASP A 78 13.14 8.77 -5.49
C ASP A 78 11.80 8.28 -4.93
N ALA A 79 10.75 8.40 -5.76
CA ALA A 79 9.38 8.07 -5.36
C ALA A 79 9.21 6.59 -4.97
N ASP A 80 9.91 5.70 -5.67
CA ASP A 80 9.75 4.25 -5.50
C ASP A 80 10.52 3.76 -4.28
N GLN A 81 11.68 4.36 -3.98
CA GLN A 81 12.37 4.18 -2.70
C GLN A 81 11.51 4.65 -1.53
N THR A 82 10.89 5.83 -1.65
CA THR A 82 9.98 6.35 -0.62
C THR A 82 8.80 5.41 -0.38
N ARG A 83 8.18 4.91 -1.47
CA ARG A 83 7.07 3.93 -1.40
C ARG A 83 7.50 2.65 -0.72
N ARG A 84 8.57 2.00 -1.19
CA ARG A 84 9.09 0.75 -0.62
C ARG A 84 9.37 0.88 0.86
N ARG A 85 10.07 1.96 1.26
CA ARG A 85 10.36 2.23 2.67
C ARG A 85 9.09 2.35 3.51
N ILE A 86 8.08 3.11 3.06
CA ILE A 86 6.83 3.26 3.80
C ILE A 86 6.10 1.91 3.90
N SER A 87 6.00 1.14 2.80
CA SER A 87 5.36 -0.17 2.79
C SER A 87 6.06 -1.15 3.74
N GLU A 88 7.40 -1.20 3.74
CA GLU A 88 8.21 -2.03 4.65
C GLU A 88 7.96 -1.68 6.12
N LEU A 89 7.90 -0.39 6.46
CA LEU A 89 7.62 0.06 7.82
C LEU A 89 6.20 -0.31 8.29
N MET A 90 5.24 -0.39 7.36
CA MET A 90 3.85 -0.68 7.66
C MET A 90 3.52 -2.18 7.64
N ALA A 91 4.32 -2.99 6.95
CA ALA A 91 4.08 -4.42 6.76
C ALA A 91 3.87 -5.19 8.08
N PRO A 92 4.65 -5.01 9.17
CA PRO A 92 4.45 -5.76 10.41
C PRO A 92 3.07 -5.52 11.04
N ILE A 93 2.54 -4.30 10.92
CA ILE A 93 1.21 -3.96 11.45
C ILE A 93 0.10 -4.50 10.56
N GLN A 94 0.31 -4.49 9.25
CA GLN A 94 -0.65 -5.11 8.34
C GLN A 94 -0.70 -6.62 8.52
N VAL A 95 0.42 -7.30 8.72
CA VAL A 95 0.50 -8.74 9.03
C VAL A 95 -0.28 -9.05 10.31
N ARG A 96 -0.02 -8.34 11.41
CA ARG A 96 -0.76 -8.54 12.67
C ARG A 96 -2.27 -8.39 12.50
N ARG A 97 -2.72 -7.42 11.72
CA ARG A 97 -4.16 -7.23 11.44
C ARG A 97 -4.78 -8.37 10.64
N LEU A 98 -3.99 -9.01 9.76
CA LEU A 98 -4.43 -10.18 9.03
C LEU A 98 -4.47 -11.40 9.95
N GLU A 99 -3.47 -11.59 10.80
CA GLU A 99 -3.45 -12.65 11.83
C GLU A 99 -4.65 -12.53 12.77
N ASP A 100 -4.91 -11.33 13.31
CA ASP A 100 -6.08 -11.05 14.15
C ASP A 100 -7.39 -11.37 13.41
N PHE A 101 -7.47 -11.04 12.12
CA PHE A 101 -8.63 -11.34 11.29
C PHE A 101 -8.83 -12.86 11.14
N GLY A 102 -7.78 -13.61 10.81
CA GLY A 102 -7.90 -15.06 10.66
C GLY A 102 -8.20 -15.79 11.97
N ALA A 103 -7.76 -15.25 13.12
CA ALA A 103 -8.11 -15.77 14.44
C ALA A 103 -9.60 -15.60 14.77
N ILE A 104 -10.24 -14.52 14.29
CA ILE A 104 -11.68 -14.26 14.46
C ILE A 104 -12.50 -15.09 13.48
N HIS A 105 -11.97 -15.34 12.28
CA HIS A 105 -12.65 -16.05 11.19
C HIS A 105 -11.88 -17.32 10.82
N PRO A 106 -11.87 -18.37 11.67
CA PRO A 106 -11.14 -19.60 11.37
C PRO A 106 -11.68 -20.27 10.10
N LEU A 107 -10.79 -20.90 9.33
CA LEU A 107 -11.18 -21.69 8.16
C LEU A 107 -12.11 -22.84 8.56
N ASP A 108 -13.10 -23.13 7.72
CA ASP A 108 -13.82 -24.40 7.80
C ASP A 108 -12.91 -25.58 7.39
N GLU A 109 -13.32 -26.81 7.71
CA GLU A 109 -12.52 -28.01 7.42
C GLU A 109 -12.21 -28.16 5.93
N GLU A 110 -13.17 -27.78 5.07
CA GLU A 110 -13.05 -27.82 3.62
C GLU A 110 -11.98 -26.83 3.13
N ALA A 111 -12.02 -25.58 3.58
CA ALA A 111 -11.05 -24.56 3.22
C ALA A 111 -9.65 -24.86 3.76
N SER A 112 -9.57 -25.50 4.94
CA SER A 112 -8.30 -25.91 5.55
C SER A 112 -7.57 -26.97 4.73
N GLN A 113 -8.30 -27.88 4.08
CA GLN A 113 -7.73 -28.96 3.27
C GLN A 113 -7.50 -28.54 1.80
N GLY A 114 -8.28 -27.59 1.29
CA GLY A 114 -8.23 -27.16 -0.11
C GLY A 114 -7.16 -26.12 -0.47
N GLY A 115 -6.22 -25.84 0.43
CA GLY A 115 -5.08 -24.95 0.20
C GLY A 115 -5.47 -23.50 -0.12
N VAL A 116 -4.61 -22.81 -0.88
CA VAL A 116 -4.75 -21.36 -1.16
C VAL A 116 -6.06 -21.03 -1.89
N THR A 117 -6.50 -21.87 -2.83
CA THR A 117 -7.73 -21.66 -3.61
C THR A 117 -8.98 -21.71 -2.75
N ALA A 118 -9.07 -22.68 -1.83
CA ALA A 118 -10.22 -22.82 -0.95
C ALA A 118 -10.24 -21.72 0.12
N ALA A 119 -9.08 -21.39 0.71
CA ALA A 119 -8.95 -20.26 1.64
C ALA A 119 -9.27 -18.90 0.97
N SER A 120 -8.86 -18.69 -0.28
CA SER A 120 -9.23 -17.51 -1.07
C SER A 120 -10.75 -17.43 -1.31
N SER A 121 -11.38 -18.56 -1.57
CA SER A 121 -12.84 -18.65 -1.75
C SER A 121 -13.58 -18.34 -0.44
N PHE A 122 -13.08 -18.85 0.68
CA PHE A 122 -13.58 -18.50 2.02
C PHE A 122 -13.46 -17.00 2.30
N ALA A 123 -12.30 -16.39 2.04
CA ALA A 123 -12.09 -14.95 2.16
C ALA A 123 -13.08 -14.15 1.27
N GLY A 124 -13.41 -14.68 0.08
CA GLY A 124 -14.45 -14.13 -0.78
C GLY A 124 -15.83 -14.09 -0.13
N ARG A 125 -16.25 -15.18 0.52
CA ARG A 125 -17.53 -15.25 1.25
C ARG A 125 -17.58 -14.28 2.43
N LEU A 126 -16.47 -14.11 3.15
CA LEU A 126 -16.35 -13.10 4.21
C LEU A 126 -16.50 -11.68 3.65
N ALA A 127 -15.88 -11.40 2.50
CA ALA A 127 -16.04 -10.10 1.85
C ALA A 127 -17.50 -9.81 1.44
N GLU A 128 -18.22 -10.81 0.93
CA GLU A 128 -19.64 -10.69 0.56
C GLU A 128 -20.54 -10.41 1.78
N SER A 129 -20.19 -10.95 2.95
CA SER A 129 -20.86 -10.69 4.22
C SER A 129 -20.37 -9.42 4.94
N ARG A 130 -19.46 -8.66 4.33
CA ARG A 130 -18.82 -7.45 4.89
C ARG A 130 -17.95 -7.70 6.12
N GLU A 131 -17.47 -8.91 6.29
CA GLU A 131 -16.45 -9.27 7.27
C GLU A 131 -15.07 -9.05 6.63
N LEU A 132 -14.60 -7.81 6.69
CA LEU A 132 -13.39 -7.37 5.98
C LEU A 132 -12.17 -7.30 6.91
N PRO A 133 -10.98 -7.75 6.45
CA PRO A 133 -9.76 -7.51 7.17
C PRO A 133 -9.46 -6.01 7.21
N ARG A 134 -8.80 -5.57 8.28
CA ARG A 134 -8.46 -4.15 8.44
C ARG A 134 -7.13 -3.83 7.75
N CYS A 135 -7.14 -2.79 6.94
CA CYS A 135 -5.95 -2.09 6.46
C CYS A 135 -5.23 -1.44 7.65
N VAL A 136 -3.91 -1.22 7.58
CA VAL A 136 -3.07 -0.50 8.57
C VAL A 136 -3.62 0.88 9.00
N CYS A 137 -4.41 1.57 8.18
CA CYS A 137 -5.07 2.81 8.60
C CYS A 137 -6.32 2.63 9.49
N GLY A 138 -6.83 1.40 9.62
CA GLY A 138 -8.04 1.06 10.40
C GLY A 138 -9.28 0.75 9.57
N CYS A 139 -9.28 1.16 8.30
CA CYS A 139 -10.37 0.92 7.36
C CYS A 139 -10.42 -0.52 6.83
N GLY A 140 -11.54 -0.89 6.21
CA GLY A 140 -11.70 -2.18 5.55
C GLY A 140 -10.80 -2.32 4.32
N LEU A 141 -10.33 -3.54 4.08
CA LEU A 141 -9.76 -3.96 2.80
C LEU A 141 -10.88 -4.55 1.94
N GLU A 142 -11.17 -3.90 0.81
CA GLU A 142 -12.13 -4.36 -0.19
C GLU A 142 -11.45 -5.36 -1.14
N ARG A 143 -12.11 -6.49 -1.40
CA ARG A 143 -11.66 -7.43 -2.44
C ARG A 143 -12.14 -6.93 -3.80
N VAL A 144 -11.20 -6.61 -4.69
CA VAL A 144 -11.50 -6.12 -6.05
C VAL A 144 -10.79 -6.98 -7.09
N SER A 145 -11.34 -7.06 -8.31
CA SER A 145 -10.61 -7.71 -9.40
C SER A 145 -9.37 -6.91 -9.78
N LEU A 146 -8.31 -7.58 -10.25
CA LEU A 146 -7.10 -6.89 -10.69
C LEU A 146 -7.39 -5.90 -11.85
N ARG A 147 -8.36 -6.24 -12.70
CA ARG A 147 -8.84 -5.36 -13.78
C ARG A 147 -9.49 -4.08 -13.24
N GLU A 148 -10.36 -4.21 -12.24
CA GLU A 148 -10.98 -3.05 -11.59
C GLU A 148 -9.93 -2.22 -10.85
N ARG A 149 -8.97 -2.86 -10.17
CA ARG A 149 -7.86 -2.14 -9.54
C ARG A 149 -7.02 -1.39 -10.57
N ALA A 150 -6.67 -2.01 -11.69
CA ALA A 150 -5.97 -1.36 -12.79
C ALA A 150 -6.77 -0.16 -13.34
N ARG A 151 -8.09 -0.30 -13.49
CA ARG A 151 -8.97 0.83 -13.86
C ARG A 151 -8.90 1.97 -12.83
N ARG A 152 -9.02 1.69 -11.54
CA ARG A 152 -8.87 2.70 -10.46
C ARG A 152 -7.49 3.35 -10.52
N PHE A 153 -6.46 2.55 -10.74
CA PHE A 153 -5.08 3.01 -10.91
C PHE A 153 -4.95 3.96 -12.12
N PHE A 154 -5.53 3.64 -13.27
CA PHE A 154 -5.49 4.52 -14.45
C PHE A 154 -6.29 5.80 -14.26
N VAL A 155 -7.40 5.78 -13.50
CA VAL A 155 -8.12 7.01 -13.17
C VAL A 155 -7.27 7.92 -12.28
N GLN A 156 -6.56 7.35 -11.30
CA GLN A 156 -5.59 8.07 -10.47
C GLN A 156 -4.41 8.58 -11.32
N ALA A 157 -3.86 7.73 -12.17
CA ALA A 157 -2.75 8.05 -13.07
C ALA A 157 -3.14 8.98 -14.22
N GLY A 158 -4.41 9.12 -14.55
CA GLY A 158 -4.90 10.14 -15.48
C GLY A 158 -4.57 11.55 -14.98
N GLN A 159 -4.52 11.74 -13.65
CA GLN A 159 -4.01 12.96 -13.04
C GLN A 159 -2.49 13.11 -13.17
N TRP A 160 -1.78 12.03 -13.51
CA TRP A 160 -0.33 11.98 -13.72
C TRP A 160 0.07 12.10 -15.18
N LEU A 161 -0.85 11.99 -16.14
CA LEU A 161 -0.55 12.18 -17.57
C LEU A 161 -0.01 13.59 -17.85
N ASP A 162 -0.45 14.59 -17.08
CA ASP A 162 0.06 15.96 -17.13
C ASP A 162 1.41 16.13 -16.40
N SER A 163 1.93 15.08 -15.74
CA SER A 163 3.21 15.11 -15.03
C SER A 163 4.35 14.78 -15.98
N GLU A 164 5.25 15.76 -16.20
CA GLU A 164 6.47 15.59 -16.99
C GLU A 164 7.34 14.41 -16.53
N ARG A 165 7.28 14.05 -15.24
CA ARG A 165 8.07 12.95 -14.66
C ARG A 165 7.42 11.57 -14.81
N LEU A 166 6.10 11.47 -14.69
CA LEU A 166 5.41 10.17 -14.64
C LEU A 166 4.87 9.72 -16.00
N ALA A 167 4.67 10.65 -16.93
CA ALA A 167 4.20 10.33 -18.28
C ALA A 167 5.07 9.28 -19.02
N PRO A 168 6.42 9.32 -18.99
CA PRO A 168 7.25 8.31 -19.65
C PRO A 168 7.09 6.90 -19.06
N VAL A 169 6.92 6.79 -17.74
CA VAL A 169 6.78 5.51 -17.04
C VAL A 169 5.45 4.84 -17.39
N LEU A 170 4.37 5.64 -17.44
CA LEU A 170 3.05 5.18 -17.85
C LEU A 170 3.04 4.76 -19.33
N ALA A 171 3.67 5.53 -20.21
CA ALA A 171 3.72 5.25 -21.64
C ALA A 171 4.46 3.93 -21.97
N GLN A 172 5.42 3.53 -21.14
CA GLN A 172 6.19 2.29 -21.30
C GLN A 172 5.50 1.06 -20.67
N GLY A 173 4.33 1.22 -20.05
CA GLY A 173 3.63 0.13 -19.37
C GLY A 173 4.40 -0.44 -18.18
N LEU A 174 5.35 0.33 -17.63
CA LEU A 174 6.21 -0.11 -16.53
C LEU A 174 5.51 -0.04 -15.18
N VAL A 175 4.36 0.62 -15.09
CA VAL A 175 3.63 0.67 -13.82
C VAL A 175 2.91 -0.64 -13.58
N ARG A 176 3.37 -1.34 -12.54
CA ARG A 176 2.78 -2.58 -12.05
C ARG A 176 2.09 -2.30 -10.73
N ILE A 177 0.94 -2.94 -10.53
CA ILE A 177 0.35 -3.05 -9.20
C ILE A 177 1.21 -4.05 -8.46
N VAL A 178 1.71 -3.69 -7.28
CA VAL A 178 2.65 -4.49 -6.49
C VAL A 178 2.00 -4.79 -5.15
N CYS A 179 2.19 -5.99 -4.64
CA CYS A 179 1.75 -6.30 -3.29
C CYS A 179 2.63 -5.59 -2.26
N ASP A 180 2.04 -4.80 -1.36
CA ASP A 180 2.76 -4.09 -0.30
C ASP A 180 3.34 -5.01 0.80
N LEU A 181 2.97 -6.30 0.81
CA LEU A 181 3.53 -7.27 1.76
C LEU A 181 4.70 -8.08 1.18
N CYS A 182 4.55 -8.65 -0.02
CA CYS A 182 5.63 -9.45 -0.62
C CYS A 182 6.49 -8.70 -1.63
N GLY A 183 6.13 -7.47 -2.02
CA GLY A 183 6.86 -6.69 -3.02
C GLY A 183 6.75 -7.21 -4.46
N GLU A 184 6.02 -8.29 -4.67
CA GLU A 184 5.87 -8.92 -5.98
C GLU A 184 4.80 -8.21 -6.83
N PRO A 185 5.01 -8.08 -8.15
CA PRO A 185 4.00 -7.57 -9.06
C PRO A 185 2.79 -8.51 -9.10
N LEU A 186 1.59 -7.94 -9.13
CA LEU A 186 0.36 -8.68 -9.33
C LEU A 186 0.18 -8.99 -10.81
N ASP A 187 0.01 -10.27 -11.13
CA ASP A 187 -0.25 -10.78 -12.47
C ASP A 187 -1.71 -11.21 -12.66
N LEU A 188 -2.05 -11.57 -13.90
CA LEU A 188 -3.40 -12.01 -14.25
C LEU A 188 -3.77 -13.39 -13.69
N GLU A 189 -2.81 -14.16 -13.17
CA GLU A 189 -3.08 -15.46 -12.52
C GLU A 189 -3.72 -15.26 -11.14
N GLN A 190 -3.53 -14.08 -10.55
CA GLN A 190 -4.19 -13.65 -9.32
C GLN A 190 -5.35 -12.70 -9.66
N PRO A 191 -6.58 -13.21 -9.86
CA PRO A 191 -7.69 -12.40 -10.37
C PRO A 191 -8.15 -11.31 -9.38
N PHE A 192 -7.78 -11.41 -8.11
CA PHE A 192 -8.23 -10.51 -7.05
C PHE A 192 -7.07 -9.97 -6.20
N VAL A 193 -7.25 -8.72 -5.78
CA VAL A 193 -6.39 -7.98 -4.87
C VAL A 193 -7.26 -7.35 -3.78
N TRP A 194 -6.70 -7.22 -2.58
CA TRP A 194 -7.33 -6.58 -1.45
C TRP A 194 -6.78 -5.17 -1.31
N VAL A 195 -7.65 -4.17 -1.34
CA VAL A 195 -7.26 -2.76 -1.42
C VAL A 195 -7.95 -1.96 -0.35
N CYS A 196 -7.29 -0.95 0.21
CA CYS A 196 -7.94 -0.13 1.22
C CYS A 196 -9.14 0.64 0.63
N GLU A 197 -10.30 0.62 1.29
CA GLU A 197 -11.48 1.40 0.85
C GLU A 197 -11.21 2.92 0.80
N ARG A 198 -10.20 3.42 1.53
CA ARG A 198 -9.77 4.82 1.47
C ARG A 198 -8.93 5.16 0.23
N GLY A 199 -8.53 4.17 -0.56
CA GLY A 199 -7.66 4.35 -1.72
C GLY A 199 -6.39 5.11 -1.36
N ASP A 200 -6.02 6.08 -2.19
CA ASP A 200 -4.81 6.91 -2.10
C ASP A 200 -5.01 8.24 -1.35
N SER A 201 -6.09 8.36 -0.57
CA SER A 201 -6.45 9.62 0.09
C SER A 201 -5.55 10.00 1.29
N THR A 202 -4.63 9.13 1.69
CA THR A 202 -3.72 9.32 2.83
C THR A 202 -2.32 8.88 2.46
N ILE A 203 -1.29 9.48 3.05
CA ILE A 203 0.11 9.17 2.74
C ILE A 203 0.48 7.73 3.16
N LYS A 204 -0.26 7.19 4.14
CA LYS A 204 -0.25 5.76 4.52
C LYS A 204 -0.58 4.81 3.36
N HIS A 205 -1.22 5.33 2.31
CA HIS A 205 -1.64 4.58 1.12
C HIS A 205 -1.24 5.33 -0.15
N ALA A 206 -0.04 5.90 -0.21
CA ALA A 206 0.45 6.52 -1.44
C ALA A 206 0.31 5.62 -2.70
N THR A 207 0.18 4.30 -2.50
CA THR A 207 -0.06 3.27 -3.52
C THR A 207 -1.39 2.50 -3.35
N SER A 208 -2.34 2.96 -2.52
CA SER A 208 -3.63 2.31 -2.18
C SER A 208 -3.58 1.06 -1.27
N ASN A 209 -2.40 0.65 -0.80
CA ASN A 209 -2.16 -0.54 0.04
C ASN A 209 -2.78 -1.81 -0.57
N ASP A 210 -2.12 -2.33 -1.60
CA ASP A 210 -2.52 -3.48 -2.38
C ASP A 210 -1.96 -4.78 -1.75
N ILE A 211 -2.84 -5.70 -1.34
CA ILE A 211 -2.46 -6.99 -0.75
C ILE A 211 -2.92 -8.13 -1.66
N CYS A 212 -1.97 -8.95 -2.10
CA CYS A 212 -2.29 -10.11 -2.93
C CYS A 212 -3.04 -11.17 -2.14
N THR A 213 -3.80 -12.01 -2.85
CA THR A 213 -4.57 -13.11 -2.23
C THR A 213 -3.66 -14.06 -1.45
N ARG A 214 -2.45 -14.35 -1.97
CA ARG A 214 -1.48 -15.24 -1.32
C ARG A 214 -1.04 -14.70 0.04
N CYS A 215 -0.68 -13.43 0.13
CA CYS A 215 -0.28 -12.80 1.39
C CYS A 215 -1.43 -12.75 2.39
N LEU A 216 -2.65 -12.41 1.94
CA LEU A 216 -3.81 -12.41 2.83
C LEU A 216 -4.04 -13.80 3.42
N VAL A 217 -4.08 -14.83 2.58
CA VAL A 217 -4.35 -16.21 3.01
C VAL A 217 -3.24 -16.74 3.94
N ARG A 218 -1.98 -16.48 3.58
CA ARG A 218 -0.81 -16.85 4.39
C ARG A 218 -0.85 -16.21 5.78
N HIS A 219 -1.04 -14.90 5.85
CA HIS A 219 -0.97 -14.18 7.12
C HIS A 219 -2.23 -14.31 7.95
N ALA A 220 -3.40 -14.51 7.34
CA ALA A 220 -4.62 -14.77 8.10
C ALA A 220 -4.67 -16.20 8.66
N TRP A 221 -4.36 -17.21 7.84
CA TRP A 221 -4.65 -18.60 8.19
C TRP A 221 -3.45 -19.55 8.16
N GLY A 222 -2.24 -19.05 7.91
CA GLY A 222 -1.04 -19.89 7.85
C GLY A 222 -1.02 -20.85 6.66
N VAL A 223 -1.88 -20.64 5.66
CA VAL A 223 -1.93 -21.49 4.46
C VAL A 223 -0.84 -21.03 3.50
N GLU A 224 0.20 -21.84 3.38
CA GLU A 224 1.28 -21.65 2.41
C GLU A 224 1.00 -22.44 1.14
N GLU A 225 1.37 -21.86 0.00
CA GLU A 225 1.39 -22.60 -1.25
C GLU A 225 2.52 -23.61 -1.15
N GLN A 226 2.17 -24.90 -1.21
CA GLN A 226 3.17 -25.91 -1.50
C GLN A 226 3.64 -25.60 -2.91
N LEU A 227 4.78 -24.91 -3.01
CA LEU A 227 5.54 -24.89 -4.24
C LEU A 227 5.92 -26.34 -4.47
N GLU A 228 5.08 -27.07 -5.19
CA GLU A 228 5.45 -28.35 -5.76
C GLU A 228 6.75 -28.05 -6.49
N ALA A 229 7.86 -28.59 -5.98
CA ALA A 229 9.16 -28.46 -6.58
C ALA A 229 9.14 -29.29 -7.86
N THR A 230 8.35 -28.87 -8.84
CA THR A 230 8.55 -29.20 -10.24
C THR A 230 9.72 -28.35 -10.73
N GLU A 231 10.88 -28.50 -10.07
CA GLU A 231 12.15 -28.33 -10.76
C GLU A 231 12.25 -29.50 -11.73
N GLU A 232 11.41 -29.51 -12.77
CA GLU A 232 11.76 -30.25 -13.97
C GLU A 232 13.06 -29.62 -14.44
N PRO A 233 14.19 -30.35 -14.45
CA PRO A 233 15.49 -29.76 -14.74
C PRO A 233 15.38 -29.03 -16.07
N LEU A 234 15.67 -27.72 -16.07
CA LEU A 234 15.76 -26.95 -17.31
C LEU A 234 16.57 -27.78 -18.31
N PRO A 235 16.03 -28.09 -19.50
CA PRO A 235 16.74 -28.87 -20.49
C PRO A 235 18.11 -28.22 -20.68
N LYS A 236 19.17 -28.99 -20.42
CA LYS A 236 20.55 -28.50 -20.54
C LYS A 236 20.67 -27.81 -21.90
N GLU A 237 21.03 -26.53 -21.90
CA GLU A 237 21.28 -25.81 -23.14
C GLU A 237 22.29 -26.63 -23.95
N PRO A 238 22.04 -26.85 -25.26
CA PRO A 238 22.96 -27.61 -26.08
C PRO A 238 24.33 -26.93 -26.02
N GLU A 239 25.36 -27.70 -25.68
CA GLU A 239 26.73 -27.21 -25.66
C GLU A 239 27.04 -26.56 -27.02
N PRO A 240 27.65 -25.35 -27.07
CA PRO A 240 28.00 -24.72 -28.32
C PRO A 240 28.93 -25.65 -29.10
N GLU A 241 28.52 -26.03 -30.31
CA GLU A 241 29.33 -26.86 -31.21
C GLU A 241 30.71 -26.22 -31.38
N ARG A 242 31.76 -26.94 -30.94
CA ARG A 242 33.12 -26.48 -31.18
C ARG A 242 33.34 -26.48 -32.69
N PRO A 243 33.83 -25.38 -33.28
CA PRO A 243 34.13 -25.34 -34.69
C PRO A 243 35.16 -26.43 -35.02
N SER A 244 34.81 -27.30 -35.99
CA SER A 244 35.70 -28.33 -36.51
C SER A 244 36.95 -27.69 -37.15
N PRO A 245 38.14 -28.28 -36.95
CA PRO A 245 39.41 -27.77 -37.48
C PRO A 245 39.52 -27.88 -39.01
#